data_AF-A0A955JL36-F1
#
_entry.id   AF-A0A955JL36-F1
#
_cell.length_a   1.000
_cell.length_b   1.000
_cell.length_c   1.000
_cell.angle_alpha   90.00
_cell.angle_beta   90.00
_cell.angle_gamma   90.00
#
_symmetry.space_group_name_H-M   'P 1'
#
loop_
_entity.id
_entity.type
_entity.pdbx_description
1 polymer ?
#
loop_
_entity_poly.entity_id
_entity_poly.type
_entity_poly.pdbx_seq_one_letter_code
_entity_poly.pdbx_strand_id
1 'polypeptide(L)' 'MTDKDKLKQHEEGMKIWQDNMKYWRSWGSWFSWGSPVGLGLFFIAVAVTVWILGQTFNW' A
#
# COMPACT_ATOMS: atom_id res chain seq x y z
N MET A 1 -16.69 14.13 34.05
CA MET A 1 -15.46 13.98 33.24
C MET A 1 -14.68 15.27 33.34
N THR A 2 -13.49 15.19 33.93
CA THR A 2 -12.62 16.35 34.19
C THR A 2 -11.83 16.69 32.92
N ASP A 3 -11.51 17.97 32.69
CA ASP A 3 -10.79 18.40 31.47
C ASP A 3 -9.44 17.68 31.25
N LYS A 4 -8.79 17.25 32.33
CA LYS A 4 -7.57 16.42 32.28
C LYS A 4 -7.80 15.05 31.64
N ASP A 5 -9.00 14.48 31.78
CA ASP A 5 -9.34 13.18 31.19
C ASP A 5 -9.54 13.30 29.67
N LYS A 6 -10.10 14.42 29.22
CA LYS A 6 -10.25 14.74 27.80
C LYS A 6 -8.89 14.96 27.12
N LEU A 7 -7.97 15.63 27.82
CA LEU A 7 -6.62 15.87 27.32
C LEU A 7 -5.86 14.54 27.11
N LYS A 8 -5.96 13.62 28.09
CA LYS A 8 -5.37 12.29 28.00
C LYS A 8 -5.93 11.45 26.85
N GLN A 9 -7.26 11.44 26.68
CA GLN A 9 -7.88 10.74 25.55
C GLN A 9 -7.43 11.30 24.19
N HIS A 10 -7.26 12.62 24.09
CA HIS A 10 -6.79 13.26 22.87
C HIS A 10 -5.32 12.92 22.56
N GLU A 11 -4.45 12.92 23.57
CA GLU A 11 -3.04 12.51 23.42
C GLU A 11 -2.90 11.04 23.03
N GLU A 12 -3.68 10.16 23.67
CA GLU A 12 -3.70 8.73 23.34
C GLU A 12 -4.20 8.47 21.91
N GLY A 13 -5.27 9.17 21.49
CA GLY A 13 -5.77 9.09 20.11
C GLY A 13 -4.75 9.56 19.07
N MET A 14 -4.05 10.66 19.35
CA MET A 14 -2.97 11.17 18.47
C MET A 14 -1.79 10.22 18.37
N LYS A 15 -1.43 9.55 19.46
CA LYS A 15 -0.33 8.58 19.50
C LYS A 15 -0.66 7.33 18.67
N ILE A 16 -1.88 6.81 18.81
CA ILE A 16 -2.39 5.70 18.00
C ILE A 16 -2.40 6.08 16.52
N TRP A 17 -2.86 7.29 16.18
CA TRP A 17 -2.89 7.77 14.80
C TRP A 17 -1.49 7.89 14.19
N GLN A 18 -0.52 8.45 14.94
CA GLN A 18 0.87 8.55 14.49
C GLN A 18 1.52 7.18 14.24
N ASP A 19 1.30 6.21 15.13
CA ASP A 19 1.90 4.89 14.97
C ASP A 19 1.27 4.11 13.81
N ASN A 20 -0.03 4.27 13.56
CA ASN A 20 -0.67 3.68 12.39
C ASN A 20 -0.24 4.35 11.06
N MET A 21 -0.02 5.67 11.04
CA MET A 21 0.40 6.37 9.83
C MET A 21 1.84 6.08 9.40
N LYS A 22 2.74 5.75 10.33
CA LYS A 22 4.15 5.42 10.02
C LYS A 22 4.25 4.24 9.04
N TYR A 23 3.46 3.20 9.26
CA TYR A 23 3.45 2.01 8.39
C TYR A 23 2.74 2.25 7.06
N TRP A 24 1.76 3.17 7.05
CA TRP A 24 0.98 3.50 5.85
C TRP A 24 1.80 4.26 4.81
N ARG A 25 2.70 5.16 5.24
CA ARG A 25 3.62 5.86 4.31
C ARG A 25 4.62 4.91 3.65
N SER A 26 5.08 3.88 4.36
CA SER A 26 5.96 2.85 3.80
C SER A 26 5.27 1.95 2.76
N TRP A 27 3.95 1.76 2.82
CA TRP A 27 3.21 0.98 1.83
C TRP A 27 3.25 1.60 0.42
N GLY A 28 3.19 2.93 0.33
CA GLY A 28 3.35 3.63 -0.95
C GLY A 28 4.71 3.39 -1.61
N SER A 29 5.77 3.11 -0.83
CA SER A 29 7.10 2.80 -1.38
C SER A 29 7.14 1.48 -2.13
N TRP A 30 6.31 0.50 -1.75
CA TRP A 30 6.23 -0.81 -2.42
C TRP A 30 5.50 -0.72 -3.77
N PHE A 31 4.67 0.30 -3.95
CA PHE A 31 3.93 0.63 -5.17
C PHE A 31 4.60 1.73 -6.02
N SER A 32 5.85 2.08 -5.70
CA SER A 32 6.64 2.97 -6.54
C SER A 32 7.11 2.25 -7.81
N TRP A 33 7.24 2.97 -8.93
CA TRP A 33 7.64 2.45 -10.24
C TRP A 33 9.07 1.86 -10.30
N GLY A 34 9.88 2.02 -9.26
CA GLY A 34 11.19 1.38 -9.09
C GLY A 34 11.23 0.27 -8.02
N SER A 35 10.09 -0.05 -7.40
CA SER A 35 10.00 -1.13 -6.41
C SER A 35 10.11 -2.50 -7.09
N PRO A 36 10.92 -3.44 -6.55
CA PRO A 36 11.01 -4.80 -7.08
C PRO A 36 9.65 -5.50 -7.22
N VAL A 37 8.71 -5.21 -6.30
CA VAL A 37 7.37 -5.80 -6.31
C VAL A 37 6.49 -5.19 -7.40
N GLY A 38 6.53 -3.87 -7.59
CA GLY A 38 5.78 -3.18 -8.64
C GLY A 38 6.22 -3.62 -10.03
N LEU A 39 7.54 -3.72 -10.26
CA LEU A 39 8.10 -4.22 -11.51
C LEU A 39 7.79 -5.70 -11.73
N GLY A 40 7.86 -6.53 -10.69
CA GLY A 40 7.48 -7.94 -10.78
C GLY A 40 6.02 -8.12 -11.21
N LEU A 41 5.09 -7.40 -10.58
CA LEU A 41 3.68 -7.42 -10.96
C LEU A 41 3.45 -6.91 -12.39
N PHE A 42 4.19 -5.88 -12.82
CA PHE A 42 4.12 -5.36 -14.18
C PHE A 42 4.52 -6.41 -15.22
N PHE A 43 5.67 -7.07 -15.04
CA PHE A 43 6.12 -8.10 -15.98
C PHE A 43 5.19 -9.31 -16.00
N ILE A 44 4.65 -9.72 -14.84
CA ILE A 44 3.67 -10.80 -14.76
C ILE A 44 2.40 -10.41 -15.52
N ALA A 45 1.88 -9.19 -15.31
CA ALA A 45 0.71 -8.71 -16.02
C ALA A 45 0.93 -8.66 -17.54
N VAL A 46 2.09 -8.20 -17.99
CA VAL A 46 2.45 -8.20 -19.42
C VAL A 46 2.54 -9.62 -19.97
N ALA A 47 3.21 -10.54 -19.26
CA ALA A 47 3.35 -11.94 -19.69
C ALA A 47 1.99 -12.65 -19.82
N VAL A 48 1.10 -12.46 -18.84
CA VAL A 48 -0.27 -12.98 -18.89
C VAL A 48 -1.06 -12.37 -20.05
N THR A 49 -0.92 -11.06 -20.28
CA THR A 49 -1.60 -10.39 -21.40
C THR A 49 -1.14 -10.96 -22.74
N VAL A 50 0.17 -11.09 -22.96
CA VAL A 50 0.74 -11.68 -24.19
C VAL A 50 0.32 -13.14 -24.34
N TRP A 51 0.31 -13.92 -23.26
CA TRP A 51 -0.18 -15.30 -23.28
C TRP A 51 -1.63 -15.36 -23.77
N ILE A 52 -2.52 -14.58 -23.17
CA ILE A 52 -3.95 -14.57 -23.53
C ILE A 52 -4.11 -14.14 -24.99
N LEU A 53 -3.38 -13.12 -25.43
CA LEU A 53 -3.41 -12.69 -26.83
C LEU A 53 -2.91 -13.81 -27.77
N GLY A 54 -1.82 -14.48 -27.42
CA GLY A 54 -1.30 -15.63 -28.19
C GLY A 54 -2.30 -16.78 -28.30
N GLN A 55 -2.98 -17.12 -27.20
CA GLN A 55 -4.04 -18.13 -27.20
C GLN A 55 -5.29 -17.68 -27.98
N THR A 56 -5.66 -16.41 -27.87
CA THR A 56 -6.86 -15.85 -28.51
C THR A 56 -6.69 -15.72 -30.02
N PHE A 57 -5.51 -15.31 -30.47
CA PHE A 57 -5.21 -15.09 -31.88
C PHE A 57 -4.50 -16.28 -32.55
N ASN A 58 -4.20 -17.35 -31.79
CA ASN A 58 -3.62 -18.61 -32.25
C ASN A 58 -2.51 -18.43 -33.30
N TRP A 59 -1.55 -17.56 -32.98
CA TRP A 59 -0.30 -17.40 -33.73
C TRP A 59 0.61 -18.62 -33.54
#